data_AF-A0A660QNX7-F1
#
_entry.id   AF-A0A660QNX7-F1
#
_cell.length_a   1.000
_cell.length_b   1.000
_cell.length_c   1.000
_cell.angle_alpha   90.00
_cell.angle_beta   90.00
_cell.angle_gamma   90.00
#
_symmetry.space_group_name_H-M   'P 1'
#
loop_
_entity.id
_entity.type
_entity.pdbx_description
1 polymer ?
#
loop_
_entity_poly.entity_id
_entity_poly.type
_entity_poly.pdbx_seq_one_letter_code
_entity_poly.pdbx_strand_id
1 'polypeptide(L)'
;MKKILIVTIATLLLLHLFAENIVNLWKRVSYHSRRVLIETGISSRVRLEEIYKWMGNKLVFVLAPSNVTWFRTNGRCYLGEAYNLKRSPLEILDLEDLALRDIEKAKYTVVKRGEYYEISFEKNGKYLIFLDKTGIPIKIKRDYMGTVSELIFEYREPIDKPPDEILSKLSLDESEIYLPEPLMTLLQNFRFFRIQNCKGNIEIYGIMKNGAKVRICFGTTPPSTGTLTIELNNMKLFIVTDEKTMETIKEIIHK
;
A
#
# COMPACT_ATOMS: atom_id res chain seq x y z
N MET A 1 -32.40 37.72 5.36
CA MET A 1 -30.99 37.30 5.59
C MET A 1 -30.85 36.16 6.59
N LYS A 2 -31.38 36.23 7.83
CA LYS A 2 -31.29 35.14 8.83
C LYS A 2 -31.79 33.76 8.34
N LYS A 3 -32.94 33.69 7.65
CA LYS A 3 -33.49 32.43 7.12
C LYS A 3 -32.58 31.78 6.06
N ILE A 4 -32.01 32.57 5.15
CA ILE A 4 -31.07 32.09 4.13
C ILE A 4 -29.80 31.57 4.80
N LEU A 5 -29.25 32.30 5.78
CA LEU A 5 -28.06 31.88 6.53
C LEU A 5 -28.29 30.57 7.29
N ILE A 6 -29.44 30.40 7.94
CA ILE A 6 -29.81 29.16 8.66
C ILE A 6 -29.95 27.99 7.68
N VAL A 7 -30.59 28.20 6.52
CA VAL A 7 -30.72 27.16 5.48
C VAL A 7 -29.35 26.79 4.93
N THR A 8 -28.48 27.76 4.65
CA THR A 8 -27.11 27.48 4.16
C THR A 8 -26.30 26.71 5.19
N ILE A 9 -26.37 27.08 6.47
CA ILE A 9 -25.67 26.38 7.57
C ILE A 9 -26.22 24.96 7.75
N ALA A 10 -27.54 24.77 7.75
CA ALA A 10 -28.16 23.46 7.86
C ALA A 10 -27.80 22.54 6.68
N THR A 11 -27.77 23.09 5.46
CA THR A 11 -27.37 22.35 4.26
C THR A 11 -25.89 21.95 4.32
N LEU A 12 -25.01 22.84 4.79
CA LEU A 12 -23.59 22.55 5.01
C LEU A 12 -23.38 21.46 6.09
N LEU A 13 -24.14 21.51 7.19
CA LEU A 13 -24.12 20.51 8.26
C LEU A 13 -24.60 19.13 7.78
N LEU A 14 -25.71 19.07 7.04
CA LEU A 14 -26.19 17.82 6.45
C LEU A 14 -25.16 17.25 5.46
N LEU A 15 -24.58 18.07 4.59
CA LEU A 15 -23.54 17.64 3.66
C LEU A 15 -22.30 17.09 4.39
N HIS A 16 -21.91 17.69 5.53
CA HIS A 16 -20.84 17.17 6.38
C HIS A 16 -21.18 15.80 7.00
N LEU A 17 -22.40 15.64 7.52
CA LEU A 17 -22.85 14.38 8.13
C LEU A 17 -22.86 13.21 7.12
N PHE A 18 -23.30 13.46 5.88
CA PHE A 18 -23.27 12.45 4.81
C PHE A 18 -21.84 12.16 4.31
N ALA A 19 -20.95 13.15 4.33
CA ALA A 19 -19.54 12.99 3.97
C ALA A 19 -18.75 12.16 4.99
N GLU A 20 -18.97 12.36 6.30
CA GLU A 20 -18.39 11.49 7.32
C GLU A 20 -18.90 10.05 7.21
N ASN A 21 -20.13 9.87 6.72
CA ASN A 21 -20.72 8.55 6.55
C ASN A 21 -20.00 7.72 5.46
N ILE A 22 -19.65 8.31 4.30
CA ILE A 22 -19.04 7.53 3.22
C ILE A 22 -17.62 7.05 3.54
N VAL A 23 -16.81 7.85 4.24
CA VAL A 23 -15.46 7.43 4.68
C VAL A 23 -15.56 6.30 5.70
N ASN A 24 -16.49 6.41 6.64
CA ASN A 24 -16.75 5.35 7.62
C ASN A 24 -17.30 4.06 6.96
N LEU A 25 -18.09 4.20 5.90
CA LEU A 25 -18.56 3.07 5.10
C LEU A 25 -17.38 2.39 4.38
N TRP A 26 -16.51 3.15 3.72
CA TRP A 26 -15.31 2.62 3.06
C TRP A 26 -14.38 1.85 4.01
N LYS A 27 -14.20 2.34 5.24
CA LYS A 27 -13.43 1.62 6.26
C LYS A 27 -13.99 0.21 6.52
N ARG A 28 -15.32 0.09 6.61
CA ARG A 28 -16.01 -1.14 7.05
C ARG A 28 -16.50 -2.03 5.92
N VAL A 29 -16.58 -1.52 4.69
CA VAL A 29 -17.14 -2.27 3.57
C VAL A 29 -16.32 -3.52 3.29
N SER A 30 -17.05 -4.60 3.02
CA SER A 30 -16.51 -5.90 2.65
C SER A 30 -16.84 -6.17 1.19
N TYR A 31 -15.86 -6.60 0.42
CA TYR A 31 -16.03 -6.84 -1.01
C TYR A 31 -15.03 -7.85 -1.57
N HIS A 32 -15.42 -8.46 -2.69
CA HIS A 32 -14.56 -9.12 -3.66
C HIS A 32 -14.34 -8.18 -4.84
N SER A 33 -13.12 -8.15 -5.37
CA SER A 33 -12.81 -7.32 -6.52
C SER A 33 -11.65 -7.88 -7.33
N ARG A 34 -11.69 -7.60 -8.62
CA ARG A 34 -10.51 -7.63 -9.49
C ARG A 34 -10.08 -6.19 -9.77
N ARG A 35 -8.79 -5.90 -9.59
CA ARG A 35 -8.25 -4.55 -9.70
C ARG A 35 -6.88 -4.53 -10.34
N VAL A 36 -6.55 -3.38 -10.92
CA VAL A 36 -5.26 -3.10 -11.56
C VAL A 36 -4.55 -2.01 -10.77
N LEU A 37 -3.32 -2.28 -10.34
CA LEU A 37 -2.40 -1.26 -9.84
C LEU A 37 -1.50 -0.81 -10.98
N ILE A 38 -1.49 0.49 -11.25
CA ILE A 38 -0.60 1.16 -12.19
C ILE A 38 0.28 2.11 -11.39
N GLU A 39 1.59 2.00 -11.56
CA GLU A 39 2.55 2.92 -10.95
C GLU A 39 3.40 3.53 -12.06
N THR A 40 3.52 4.86 -12.07
CA THR A 40 4.35 5.62 -13.02
C THR A 40 5.29 6.55 -12.24
N GLY A 41 6.49 6.80 -12.77
CA GLY A 41 7.55 7.54 -12.07
C GLY A 41 8.92 6.93 -12.36
N ILE A 42 9.67 6.57 -11.31
CA ILE A 42 11.04 6.02 -11.44
C ILE A 42 11.11 4.78 -12.35
N SER A 43 10.08 3.94 -12.33
CA SER A 43 9.82 2.99 -13.41
C SER A 43 8.35 2.63 -13.42
N SER A 44 7.81 2.37 -14.62
CA SER A 44 6.42 2.03 -14.80
C SER A 44 6.16 0.56 -14.47
N ARG A 45 5.11 0.27 -13.71
CA ARG A 45 4.66 -1.09 -13.41
C ARG A 45 3.15 -1.17 -13.53
N VAL A 46 2.68 -2.31 -14.02
CA VAL A 46 1.28 -2.72 -13.95
C VAL A 46 1.21 -4.04 -13.18
N ARG A 47 0.23 -4.16 -12.29
CA ARG A 47 -0.02 -5.37 -11.51
C ARG A 47 -1.51 -5.66 -11.52
N LEU A 48 -1.87 -6.89 -11.87
CA LEU A 48 -3.24 -7.37 -11.82
C LEU A 48 -3.46 -8.14 -10.52
N GLU A 49 -4.57 -7.86 -9.84
CA GLU A 49 -4.86 -8.43 -8.53
C GLU A 49 -6.31 -8.88 -8.42
N GLU A 50 -6.52 -9.95 -7.67
CA GLU A 50 -7.80 -10.34 -7.11
C GLU A 50 -7.77 -10.16 -5.59
N ILE A 51 -8.80 -9.55 -5.02
CA ILE A 51 -8.84 -9.16 -3.62
C ILE A 51 -10.16 -9.58 -2.96
N TYR A 52 -10.04 -10.03 -1.71
CA TYR A 52 -11.13 -10.20 -0.78
C TYR A 52 -10.84 -9.36 0.47
N LYS A 53 -11.74 -8.42 0.81
CA LYS A 53 -11.66 -7.60 2.02
C LYS A 53 -12.89 -7.86 2.87
N TRP A 54 -12.72 -8.22 4.13
CA TRP A 54 -13.84 -8.43 5.06
C TRP A 54 -13.41 -8.24 6.52
N MET A 55 -14.21 -7.55 7.32
CA MET A 55 -14.03 -7.44 8.78
C MET A 55 -12.58 -7.09 9.23
N GLY A 56 -11.89 -6.22 8.49
CA GLY A 56 -10.48 -5.86 8.75
C GLY A 56 -9.43 -6.82 8.19
N ASN A 57 -9.84 -7.99 7.70
CA ASN A 57 -9.00 -8.92 6.96
C ASN A 57 -8.92 -8.52 5.48
N LYS A 58 -7.81 -8.90 4.85
CA LYS A 58 -7.56 -8.62 3.44
C LYS A 58 -6.67 -9.69 2.84
N LEU A 59 -7.19 -10.41 1.86
CA LEU A 59 -6.48 -11.42 1.08
C LEU A 59 -6.32 -10.90 -0.35
N VAL A 60 -5.11 -10.94 -0.88
CA VAL A 60 -4.80 -10.45 -2.22
C VAL A 60 -3.95 -11.47 -2.96
N PHE A 61 -4.45 -11.88 -4.12
CA PHE A 61 -3.73 -12.66 -5.11
C PHE A 61 -3.21 -11.72 -6.19
N VAL A 62 -1.89 -11.60 -6.30
CA VAL A 62 -1.26 -10.94 -7.45
C VAL A 62 -1.23 -11.94 -8.60
N LEU A 63 -2.03 -11.67 -9.63
CA LEU A 63 -2.16 -12.55 -10.80
C LEU A 63 -1.06 -12.31 -11.84
N ALA A 64 -0.57 -11.07 -11.95
CA ALA A 64 0.51 -10.69 -12.87
C ALA A 64 1.24 -9.43 -12.34
N PRO A 65 2.56 -9.28 -12.57
CA PRO A 65 3.44 -10.13 -13.37
C PRO A 65 4.02 -11.33 -12.60
N SER A 66 3.75 -11.44 -11.30
CA SER A 66 4.31 -12.47 -10.42
C SER A 66 3.20 -13.08 -9.57
N ASN A 67 3.13 -14.40 -9.48
CA ASN A 67 2.14 -15.09 -8.66
C ASN A 67 2.52 -15.00 -7.17
N VAL A 68 2.08 -13.93 -6.53
CA VAL A 68 2.35 -13.63 -5.11
C VAL A 68 1.03 -13.44 -4.40
N THR A 69 0.85 -14.11 -3.28
CA THR A 69 -0.33 -13.97 -2.45
C THR A 69 0.07 -13.38 -1.12
N TRP A 70 -0.70 -12.42 -0.62
CA TRP A 70 -0.55 -11.94 0.74
C TRP A 70 -1.89 -11.87 1.45
N PHE A 71 -1.83 -12.14 2.76
CA PHE A 71 -3.00 -12.19 3.61
C PHE A 71 -2.73 -11.42 4.89
N ARG A 72 -3.57 -10.44 5.19
CA ARG A 72 -3.59 -9.74 6.48
C ARG A 72 -4.80 -10.20 7.27
N THR A 73 -4.54 -10.78 8.45
CA THR A 73 -5.58 -11.24 9.37
C THR A 73 -5.10 -11.14 10.81
N ASN A 74 -5.98 -10.76 11.74
CA ASN A 74 -5.71 -10.71 13.18
C ASN A 74 -4.40 -9.99 13.56
N GLY A 75 -4.10 -8.88 12.87
CA GLY A 75 -2.88 -8.09 13.09
C GLY A 75 -1.59 -8.72 12.56
N ARG A 76 -1.65 -9.86 11.88
CA ARG A 76 -0.51 -10.54 11.24
C ARG A 76 -0.58 -10.40 9.72
N CYS A 77 0.58 -10.43 9.09
CA CYS A 77 0.73 -10.47 7.64
C CYS A 77 1.40 -11.77 7.23
N TYR A 78 0.90 -12.37 6.17
CA TYR A 78 1.46 -13.56 5.55
C TYR A 78 1.73 -13.27 4.08
N LEU A 79 2.78 -13.86 3.53
CA LEU A 79 3.21 -13.72 2.15
C LEU A 79 3.67 -15.08 1.62
N GLY A 80 3.39 -15.37 0.37
CA GLY A 80 3.89 -16.57 -0.28
C GLY A 80 3.36 -16.70 -1.70
N GLU A 81 3.26 -17.94 -2.17
CA GLU A 81 2.83 -18.27 -3.52
C GLU A 81 1.53 -19.08 -3.48
N ALA A 82 0.56 -18.68 -4.31
CA ALA A 82 -0.77 -19.26 -4.36
C ALA A 82 -1.42 -19.35 -2.96
N TYR A 83 -1.49 -20.54 -2.37
CA TYR A 83 -2.16 -20.79 -1.09
C TYR A 83 -1.20 -21.12 0.06
N ASN A 84 0.10 -21.20 -0.17
CA ASN A 84 1.10 -21.50 0.87
C ASN A 84 1.75 -20.20 1.32
N LEU A 85 1.39 -19.73 2.51
CA LEU A 85 1.83 -18.44 3.02
C LEU A 85 2.65 -18.63 4.29
N LYS A 86 3.71 -17.84 4.41
CA LYS A 86 4.56 -17.79 5.60
C LYS A 86 4.43 -16.43 6.26
N ARG A 87 4.58 -16.37 7.57
CA ARG A 87 4.46 -15.12 8.33
C ARG A 87 5.52 -14.11 7.86
N SER A 88 5.06 -12.93 7.48
CA SER A 88 5.91 -11.79 7.11
C SER A 88 6.35 -11.03 8.38
N PRO A 89 7.66 -10.74 8.53
CA PRO A 89 8.17 -9.88 9.61
C PRO A 89 7.78 -8.40 9.41
N LEU A 90 7.30 -8.04 8.22
CA LEU A 90 6.89 -6.67 7.86
C LEU A 90 5.38 -6.57 7.68
N GLU A 91 4.83 -5.42 8.06
CA GLU A 91 3.47 -5.05 7.72
C GLU A 91 3.35 -4.87 6.20
N ILE A 92 2.35 -5.51 5.59
CA ILE A 92 2.07 -5.40 4.16
C ILE A 92 0.85 -4.51 3.99
N LEU A 93 1.03 -3.39 3.28
CA LEU A 93 -0.02 -2.41 3.02
C LEU A 93 0.00 -1.99 1.56
N ASP A 94 -1.16 -2.05 0.93
CA ASP A 94 -1.33 -1.52 -0.41
C ASP A 94 -1.77 -0.04 -0.39
N LEU A 95 -2.05 0.50 -1.58
CA LEU A 95 -2.46 1.89 -1.74
C LEU A 95 -3.76 2.23 -1.00
N GLU A 96 -4.71 1.32 -0.93
CA GLU A 96 -5.96 1.52 -0.19
C GLU A 96 -5.70 1.55 1.32
N ASP A 97 -4.88 0.61 1.83
CA ASP A 97 -4.53 0.57 3.25
C ASP A 97 -3.76 1.83 3.69
N LEU A 98 -2.85 2.30 2.83
CA LEU A 98 -2.13 3.55 3.01
C LEU A 98 -3.08 4.74 3.07
N ALA A 99 -4.03 4.83 2.13
CA ALA A 99 -5.01 5.90 2.08
C ALA A 99 -5.92 5.90 3.32
N LEU A 100 -6.41 4.73 3.75
CA LEU A 100 -7.23 4.57 4.96
C LEU A 100 -6.49 4.98 6.23
N ARG A 101 -5.19 4.71 6.32
CA ARG A 101 -4.36 5.12 7.46
C ARG A 101 -4.05 6.62 7.45
N ASP A 102 -3.80 7.19 6.27
CA ASP A 102 -3.44 8.61 6.15
C ASP A 102 -4.66 9.52 6.34
N ILE A 103 -5.85 9.13 5.85
CA ILE A 103 -7.07 9.93 5.96
C ILE A 103 -7.52 10.14 7.42
N GLU A 104 -7.19 9.20 8.32
CA GLU A 104 -7.47 9.33 9.77
C GLU A 104 -6.76 10.49 10.45
N LYS A 105 -5.64 10.93 9.87
CA LYS A 105 -4.78 11.98 10.42
C LYS A 105 -4.73 13.22 9.52
N ALA A 106 -5.62 13.28 8.53
CA ALA A 106 -5.66 14.33 7.53
C ALA A 106 -6.98 15.10 7.61
N LYS A 107 -6.94 16.36 7.21
CA LYS A 107 -8.15 17.06 6.77
C LYS A 107 -8.44 16.63 5.34
N TYR A 108 -9.68 16.24 5.07
CA TYR A 108 -10.10 15.76 3.76
C TYR A 108 -11.36 16.49 3.30
N THR A 109 -11.59 16.46 2.00
CA THR A 109 -12.82 16.95 1.36
C THR A 109 -13.56 15.78 0.75
N VAL A 110 -14.90 15.86 0.73
CA VAL A 110 -15.77 14.87 0.09
C VAL A 110 -16.77 15.60 -0.80
N VAL A 111 -16.90 15.17 -2.05
CA VAL A 111 -17.85 15.72 -3.01
C VAL A 111 -18.67 14.58 -3.62
N LYS A 112 -19.99 14.66 -3.53
CA LYS A 112 -20.89 13.73 -4.23
C LYS A 112 -20.99 14.12 -5.70
N ARG A 113 -20.70 13.19 -6.61
CA ARG A 113 -20.70 13.35 -8.07
C ARG A 113 -21.63 12.31 -8.70
N GLY A 114 -22.93 12.63 -8.77
CA GLY A 114 -23.93 11.70 -9.29
C GLY A 114 -23.95 10.39 -8.48
N GLU A 115 -23.45 9.32 -9.11
CA GLU A 115 -23.43 7.96 -8.57
C GLU A 115 -22.20 7.61 -7.71
N TYR A 116 -21.21 8.51 -7.58
CA TYR A 116 -20.01 8.26 -6.77
C TYR A 116 -19.65 9.43 -5.86
N TYR A 117 -18.73 9.18 -4.93
CA TYR A 117 -18.12 10.16 -4.05
C TYR A 117 -16.65 10.33 -4.42
N GLU A 118 -16.21 11.58 -4.51
CA GLU A 118 -14.83 11.97 -4.71
C GLU A 118 -14.27 12.48 -3.38
N ILE A 119 -13.19 11.87 -2.91
CA ILE A 119 -12.49 12.25 -1.68
C ILE A 119 -11.10 12.72 -2.04
N SER A 120 -10.70 13.89 -1.55
CA SER A 120 -9.34 14.38 -1.72
C SER A 120 -8.72 14.85 -0.42
N PHE A 121 -7.44 14.55 -0.22
CA PHE A 121 -6.66 14.99 0.92
C PHE A 121 -5.15 14.94 0.64
N GLU A 122 -4.37 15.63 1.47
CA GLU A 122 -2.91 15.63 1.38
C GLU A 122 -2.29 15.20 2.71
N LYS A 123 -1.65 14.04 2.69
CA LYS A 123 -0.89 13.47 3.82
C LYS A 123 0.02 12.37 3.30
N ASN A 124 1.34 12.54 3.35
CA ASN A 124 2.29 11.60 2.73
C ASN A 124 2.00 11.36 1.23
N GLY A 125 1.57 12.42 0.54
CA GLY A 125 1.12 12.38 -0.86
C GLY A 125 -0.25 13.03 -1.02
N LYS A 126 -0.58 13.38 -2.26
CA LYS A 126 -1.90 13.89 -2.65
C LYS A 126 -2.76 12.72 -3.09
N TYR A 127 -3.82 12.46 -2.34
CA TYR A 127 -4.77 11.38 -2.62
C TYR A 127 -6.02 11.92 -3.33
N LEU A 128 -6.51 11.13 -4.28
CA LEU A 128 -7.81 11.29 -4.91
C LEU A 128 -8.48 9.92 -4.98
N ILE A 129 -9.59 9.75 -4.27
CA ILE A 129 -10.29 8.48 -4.11
C ILE A 129 -11.71 8.64 -4.64
N PHE A 130 -12.16 7.65 -5.38
CA PHE A 130 -13.49 7.55 -5.93
C PHE A 130 -14.16 6.33 -5.29
N LEU A 131 -15.27 6.54 -4.59
CA LEU A 131 -16.05 5.48 -3.97
C LEU A 131 -17.44 5.44 -4.59
N ASP A 132 -17.99 4.25 -4.79
CA ASP A 132 -19.41 4.14 -5.11
C ASP A 132 -20.29 4.45 -3.89
N LYS A 133 -21.62 4.43 -4.07
CA LYS A 133 -22.57 4.67 -2.98
C LYS A 133 -22.53 3.68 -1.82
N THR A 134 -21.92 2.51 -2.03
CA THR A 134 -21.73 1.45 -1.02
C THR A 134 -20.38 1.58 -0.30
N GLY A 135 -19.57 2.57 -0.66
CA GLY A 135 -18.24 2.80 -0.08
C GLY A 135 -17.16 1.89 -0.66
N ILE A 136 -17.47 1.06 -1.67
CA ILE A 136 -16.46 0.26 -2.35
C ILE A 136 -15.65 1.18 -3.28
N PRO A 137 -14.31 1.11 -3.26
CA PRO A 137 -13.50 1.92 -4.14
C PRO A 137 -13.73 1.61 -5.62
N ILE A 138 -13.91 2.65 -6.41
CA ILE A 138 -13.87 2.62 -7.88
C ILE A 138 -12.43 2.81 -8.35
N LYS A 139 -11.77 3.81 -7.78
CA LYS A 139 -10.39 4.17 -8.10
C LYS A 139 -9.73 4.87 -6.91
N ILE A 140 -8.46 4.59 -6.67
CA ILE A 140 -7.63 5.32 -5.71
C ILE A 140 -6.39 5.79 -6.42
N LYS A 141 -6.09 7.07 -6.35
CA LYS A 141 -4.88 7.68 -6.90
C LYS A 141 -4.09 8.34 -5.80
N ARG A 142 -2.76 8.23 -5.88
CA ARG A 142 -1.82 9.00 -5.07
C ARG A 142 -0.69 9.53 -5.92
N ASP A 143 -0.40 10.82 -5.78
CA ASP A 143 0.87 11.40 -6.20
C ASP A 143 1.75 11.60 -4.96
N TYR A 144 2.93 10.98 -4.96
CA TYR A 144 3.91 11.14 -3.91
C TYR A 144 5.33 11.17 -4.48
N MET A 145 6.00 12.32 -4.35
CA MET A 145 7.41 12.53 -4.71
C MET A 145 7.76 12.14 -6.15
N GLY A 146 6.86 12.48 -7.08
CA GLY A 146 7.00 12.20 -8.51
C GLY A 146 6.73 10.73 -8.87
N THR A 147 6.11 9.97 -7.96
CA THR A 147 5.54 8.64 -8.24
C THR A 147 4.03 8.73 -8.15
N VAL A 148 3.35 8.37 -9.24
CA VAL A 148 1.89 8.29 -9.29
C VAL A 148 1.48 6.83 -9.22
N SER A 149 0.71 6.48 -8.19
CA SER A 149 0.10 5.15 -8.04
C SER A 149 -1.41 5.27 -8.25
N GLU A 150 -1.98 4.42 -9.11
CA GLU A 150 -3.40 4.33 -9.37
C GLU A 150 -3.88 2.89 -9.19
N LEU A 151 -4.86 2.69 -8.32
CA LEU A 151 -5.53 1.42 -8.11
C LEU A 151 -6.94 1.53 -8.70
N ILE A 152 -7.24 0.73 -9.72
CA ILE A 152 -8.50 0.79 -10.48
C ILE A 152 -9.26 -0.52 -10.26
N PHE A 153 -10.48 -0.45 -9.76
CA PHE A 153 -11.29 -1.61 -9.43
C PHE A 153 -12.21 -1.93 -10.61
N GLU A 154 -11.80 -2.93 -11.42
CA GLU A 154 -12.47 -3.34 -12.66
C GLU A 154 -13.80 -4.04 -12.38
N TYR A 155 -13.77 -4.95 -11.40
CA TYR A 155 -14.91 -5.70 -10.90
C TYR A 155 -15.09 -5.42 -9.41
N ARG A 156 -16.32 -5.29 -8.93
CA ARG A 156 -16.62 -4.98 -7.53
C ARG A 156 -17.92 -5.67 -7.12
N GLU A 157 -17.84 -6.54 -6.13
CA GLU A 157 -18.99 -7.25 -5.57
C GLU A 157 -18.97 -7.14 -4.05
N PRO A 158 -20.01 -6.60 -3.41
CA PRO A 158 -20.14 -6.66 -1.96
C PRO A 158 -20.19 -8.11 -1.49
N ILE A 159 -19.53 -8.40 -0.36
CA ILE A 159 -19.60 -9.72 0.28
C ILE A 159 -20.03 -9.55 1.74
N ASP A 160 -20.92 -10.43 2.20
CA ASP A 160 -21.45 -10.38 3.56
C ASP A 160 -20.68 -11.29 4.54
N LYS A 161 -19.89 -12.23 4.01
CA LYS A 161 -19.19 -13.26 4.77
C LYS A 161 -17.75 -13.45 4.28
N PRO A 162 -16.84 -14.01 5.12
CA PRO A 162 -15.52 -14.44 4.68
C PRO A 162 -15.61 -15.42 3.49
N PRO A 163 -14.60 -15.44 2.60
CA PRO A 163 -14.56 -16.39 1.49
C PRO A 163 -14.09 -17.78 1.97
N ASP A 164 -14.93 -18.49 2.72
CA ASP A 164 -14.58 -19.74 3.42
C ASP A 164 -13.96 -20.80 2.50
N GLU A 165 -14.46 -20.95 1.27
CA GLU A 165 -13.91 -21.87 0.27
C GLU A 165 -12.45 -21.57 -0.08
N ILE A 166 -12.07 -20.29 -0.13
CA ILE A 166 -10.69 -19.86 -0.42
C ILE A 166 -9.84 -19.99 0.83
N LEU A 167 -10.37 -19.59 1.98
CA LEU A 167 -9.68 -19.69 3.27
C LEU A 167 -9.33 -21.14 3.62
N SER A 168 -10.21 -22.09 3.31
CA SER A 168 -9.98 -23.53 3.55
C SER A 168 -8.78 -24.10 2.79
N LYS A 169 -8.33 -23.42 1.72
CA LYS A 169 -7.18 -23.83 0.90
C LYS A 169 -5.87 -23.25 1.42
N LEU A 170 -5.92 -22.21 2.26
CA LEU A 170 -4.72 -21.54 2.75
C LEU A 170 -3.96 -22.41 3.76
N SER A 171 -2.67 -22.56 3.54
CA SER A 171 -1.71 -23.09 4.51
C SER A 171 -0.91 -21.93 5.09
N LEU A 172 -1.03 -21.71 6.40
CA LEU A 172 -0.35 -20.62 7.11
C LEU A 172 0.79 -21.19 7.96
N ASP A 173 2.02 -20.98 7.51
CA ASP A 173 3.23 -21.26 8.28
C ASP A 173 3.51 -20.08 9.23
N GLU A 174 3.38 -20.34 10.54
CA GLU A 174 3.61 -19.36 11.60
C GLU A 174 5.09 -19.07 11.84
N SER A 175 6.00 -19.90 11.30
CA SER A 175 7.42 -19.55 11.34
C SER A 175 7.68 -18.33 10.45
N GLU A 176 8.43 -17.38 10.97
CA GLU A 176 8.62 -16.09 10.31
C GLU A 176 9.61 -16.21 9.14
N ILE A 177 9.38 -15.47 8.05
CA ILE A 177 10.36 -15.29 6.98
C ILE A 177 11.59 -14.60 7.60
N TYR A 178 12.74 -15.26 7.52
CA TYR A 178 13.98 -14.66 7.97
C TYR A 178 14.40 -13.50 7.04
N LEU A 179 14.45 -12.29 7.58
CA LEU A 179 15.10 -11.14 6.96
C LEU A 179 16.32 -10.75 7.80
N PRO A 180 17.52 -10.65 7.19
CA PRO A 180 18.70 -10.20 7.91
C PRO A 180 18.47 -8.82 8.54
N GLU A 181 18.93 -8.65 9.78
CA GLU A 181 18.62 -7.48 10.62
C GLU A 181 18.92 -6.13 9.92
N PRO A 182 20.09 -5.91 9.28
CA PRO A 182 20.34 -4.66 8.54
C PRO A 182 19.30 -4.35 7.48
N LEU A 183 18.82 -5.37 6.76
CA LEU A 183 17.80 -5.23 5.74
C LEU A 183 16.44 -4.94 6.37
N MET A 184 16.09 -5.65 7.45
CA MET A 184 14.83 -5.47 8.16
C MET A 184 14.73 -4.04 8.72
N THR A 185 15.74 -3.58 9.45
CA THR A 185 15.80 -2.23 10.04
C THR A 185 15.72 -1.16 8.97
N LEU A 186 16.39 -1.38 7.84
CA LEU A 186 16.29 -0.48 6.70
C LEU A 186 14.87 -0.45 6.13
N LEU A 187 14.25 -1.60 5.82
CA LEU A 187 12.90 -1.68 5.23
C LEU A 187 11.81 -1.09 6.14
N GLN A 188 11.94 -1.21 7.46
CA GLN A 188 11.02 -0.58 8.42
C GLN A 188 11.04 0.95 8.38
N ASN A 189 12.09 1.55 7.80
CA ASN A 189 12.20 3.00 7.61
C ASN A 189 11.62 3.48 6.27
N PHE A 190 11.10 2.58 5.44
CA PHE A 190 10.43 2.93 4.19
C PHE A 190 8.99 3.37 4.45
N ARG A 191 8.55 4.36 3.68
CA ARG A 191 7.13 4.72 3.57
C ARG A 191 6.40 3.73 2.67
N PHE A 192 7.05 3.36 1.58
CA PHE A 192 6.69 2.27 0.70
C PHE A 192 7.95 1.79 -0.03
N PHE A 193 7.96 0.52 -0.39
CA PHE A 193 8.99 -0.05 -1.24
C PHE A 193 8.35 -1.06 -2.19
N ARG A 194 9.08 -1.38 -3.24
CA ARG A 194 8.74 -2.38 -4.24
C ARG A 194 9.92 -3.30 -4.42
N ILE A 195 9.60 -4.57 -4.65
CA ILE A 195 10.57 -5.60 -5.03
C ILE A 195 10.37 -5.85 -6.53
N GLN A 196 11.47 -5.87 -7.27
CA GLN A 196 11.49 -6.13 -8.71
C GLN A 196 12.64 -7.09 -9.05
N ASN A 197 12.47 -7.86 -10.13
CA ASN A 197 13.55 -8.63 -10.73
C ASN A 197 14.04 -7.86 -11.97
N CYS A 198 15.28 -7.39 -11.92
CA CYS A 198 15.93 -6.70 -13.02
C CYS A 198 17.09 -7.56 -13.55
N LYS A 199 16.88 -8.15 -14.73
CA LYS A 199 17.89 -8.98 -15.43
C LYS A 199 18.44 -10.13 -14.56
N GLY A 200 17.59 -10.77 -13.75
CA GLY A 200 17.97 -11.87 -12.87
C GLY A 200 18.42 -11.44 -11.48
N ASN A 201 18.59 -10.15 -11.22
CA ASN A 201 18.90 -9.63 -9.89
C ASN A 201 17.65 -9.11 -9.21
N ILE A 202 17.45 -9.50 -7.94
CA ILE A 202 16.43 -8.89 -7.10
C ILE A 202 16.90 -7.49 -6.74
N GLU A 203 16.01 -6.51 -6.88
CA GLU A 203 16.21 -5.15 -6.43
C GLU A 203 15.02 -4.71 -5.59
N ILE A 204 15.29 -3.96 -4.53
CA ILE A 204 14.28 -3.23 -3.78
C ILE A 204 14.46 -1.76 -4.08
N TYR A 205 13.39 -1.12 -4.53
CA TYR A 205 13.35 0.32 -4.66
C TYR A 205 12.33 0.86 -3.68
N GLY A 206 12.61 1.97 -3.03
CA GLY A 206 11.55 2.62 -2.27
C GLY A 206 11.90 4.00 -1.78
N ILE A 207 10.93 4.59 -1.09
CA ILE A 207 11.02 5.93 -0.55
C ILE A 207 10.98 5.83 0.97
N MET A 208 12.03 6.33 1.61
CA MET A 208 12.13 6.40 3.07
C MET A 208 11.09 7.36 3.66
N LYS A 209 10.81 7.23 4.95
CA LYS A 209 9.85 8.09 5.68
C LYS A 209 10.20 9.58 5.60
N ASN A 210 11.47 9.92 5.43
CA ASN A 210 11.99 11.28 5.23
C ASN A 210 11.94 11.75 3.75
N GLY A 211 11.48 10.90 2.83
CA GLY A 211 11.37 11.20 1.40
C GLY A 211 12.59 10.80 0.54
N ALA A 212 13.65 10.29 1.15
CA ALA A 212 14.83 9.86 0.40
C ALA A 212 14.52 8.63 -0.48
N LYS A 213 15.07 8.61 -1.69
CA LYS A 213 14.89 7.53 -2.68
C LYS A 213 16.06 6.56 -2.58
N VAL A 214 15.77 5.32 -2.22
CA VAL A 214 16.81 4.30 -1.96
C VAL A 214 16.59 3.10 -2.88
N ARG A 215 17.67 2.64 -3.49
CA ARG A 215 17.72 1.36 -4.22
C ARG A 215 18.65 0.39 -3.49
N ILE A 216 18.18 -0.81 -3.23
CA ILE A 216 18.92 -1.92 -2.64
C ILE A 216 19.05 -3.00 -3.70
N CYS A 217 20.28 -3.40 -4.02
CA CYS A 217 20.56 -4.44 -5.01
C CYS A 217 21.20 -5.63 -4.30
N PHE A 218 20.78 -6.84 -4.67
CA PHE A 218 21.36 -8.07 -4.17
C PHE A 218 22.34 -8.61 -5.22
N GLY A 219 23.57 -8.97 -4.83
CA GLY A 219 24.53 -9.54 -5.77
C GLY A 219 25.96 -9.63 -5.23
N THR A 220 26.93 -9.79 -6.14
CA THR A 220 28.36 -9.92 -5.82
C THR A 220 29.18 -8.68 -6.19
N THR A 221 28.67 -7.82 -7.08
CA THR A 221 29.40 -6.66 -7.61
C THR A 221 28.58 -5.38 -7.39
N PRO A 222 29.18 -4.31 -6.86
CA PRO A 222 28.47 -3.05 -6.63
C PRO A 222 28.04 -2.43 -7.97
N PRO A 223 26.82 -1.88 -8.04
CA PRO A 223 26.29 -1.32 -9.28
C PRO A 223 26.91 0.03 -9.66
N SER A 224 27.54 0.75 -8.72
CA SER A 224 28.21 2.03 -8.95
C SER A 224 29.21 2.36 -7.84
N THR A 225 30.13 3.29 -8.10
CA THR A 225 30.96 3.92 -7.06
C THR A 225 30.09 4.68 -6.05
N GLY A 226 30.52 4.75 -4.79
CA GLY A 226 29.76 5.39 -3.70
C GLY A 226 28.60 4.56 -3.13
N THR A 227 28.50 3.27 -3.48
CA THR A 227 27.52 2.33 -2.91
C THR A 227 27.94 1.86 -1.51
N LEU A 228 27.02 1.86 -0.54
CA LEU A 228 27.25 1.19 0.74
C LEU A 228 27.05 -0.32 0.58
N THR A 229 28.06 -1.10 0.97
CA THR A 229 28.01 -2.57 0.92
C THR A 229 27.76 -3.11 2.31
N ILE A 230 26.77 -3.98 2.45
CA ILE A 230 26.50 -4.75 3.67
C ILE A 230 26.72 -6.21 3.35
N GLU A 231 27.65 -6.83 4.08
CA GLU A 231 27.90 -8.26 4.00
C GLU A 231 26.85 -8.99 4.84
N LEU A 232 26.10 -9.90 4.21
CA LEU A 232 25.09 -10.74 4.85
C LEU A 232 25.43 -12.21 4.61
N ASN A 233 26.22 -12.83 5.49
CA ASN A 233 26.68 -14.21 5.38
C ASN A 233 27.16 -14.58 3.96
N ASN A 234 26.27 -15.10 3.11
CA ASN A 234 26.55 -15.55 1.74
C ASN A 234 26.08 -14.58 0.64
N MET A 235 25.69 -13.35 0.99
CA MET A 235 25.07 -12.39 0.08
C MET A 235 25.54 -10.97 0.38
N LYS A 236 25.69 -10.13 -0.64
CA LYS A 236 25.96 -8.70 -0.44
C LYS A 236 24.74 -7.87 -0.78
N LEU A 237 24.45 -6.89 0.06
CA LEU A 237 23.51 -5.83 -0.24
C LEU A 237 24.27 -4.58 -0.65
N PHE A 238 23.81 -4.00 -1.75
CA PHE A 238 24.33 -2.75 -2.29
C PHE A 238 23.26 -1.68 -2.17
N ILE A 239 23.51 -0.70 -1.31
CA ILE A 239 22.61 0.44 -1.11
C ILE A 239 23.11 1.60 -1.97
N VAL A 240 22.22 2.09 -2.82
CA VAL A 240 22.46 3.18 -3.77
C VAL A 240 21.50 4.31 -3.47
N THR A 241 22.06 5.45 -3.07
CA THR A 241 21.35 6.70 -2.74
C THR A 241 22.34 7.88 -2.76
N ASP A 242 21.87 9.11 -2.59
CA ASP A 242 22.73 10.28 -2.40
C ASP A 242 23.54 10.21 -1.09
N GLU A 243 24.66 10.95 -1.02
CA GLU A 243 25.62 10.94 0.08
C GLU A 243 25.00 11.27 1.44
N LYS A 244 24.11 12.27 1.50
CA LYS A 244 23.44 12.67 2.75
C LYS A 244 22.54 11.56 3.28
N THR A 245 21.76 10.93 2.39
CA THR A 245 20.94 9.77 2.77
C THR A 245 21.81 8.58 3.17
N MET A 246 22.97 8.40 2.54
CA MET A 246 23.88 7.30 2.86
C MET A 246 24.35 7.33 4.31
N GLU A 247 24.76 8.50 4.81
CA GLU A 247 25.16 8.65 6.22
C GLU A 247 24.00 8.35 7.18
N THR A 248 22.80 8.81 6.83
CA THR A 248 21.59 8.47 7.60
C THR A 248 21.33 6.97 7.65
N ILE A 249 21.55 6.26 6.53
CA ILE A 249 21.37 4.80 6.45
C ILE A 249 22.41 4.07 7.30
N LYS A 250 23.68 4.51 7.30
CA LYS A 250 24.72 3.94 8.17
C LYS A 250 24.34 4.04 9.65
N GLU A 251 23.83 5.20 10.08
CA GLU A 251 23.35 5.39 11.46
C GLU A 251 22.15 4.50 11.80
N ILE A 252 21.27 4.23 10.84
CA ILE A 252 20.09 3.36 11.03
C ILE A 252 20.53 1.89 11.21
N ILE A 253 21.51 1.43 10.45
CA ILE A 253 21.95 0.04 10.45
C ILE A 253 22.86 -0.30 11.65
N HIS A 254 23.60 0.69 12.17
CA HIS A 254 24.53 0.49 13.30
C HIS A 254 23.95 0.84 14.68
N LYS A 255 22.65 1.12 14.77
CA LYS A 255 21.92 1.29 16.04
C LYS A 255 21.34 -0.03 16.51
#